data_AF-A0A645HL21-F1
#
_entry.id   AF-A0A645HL21-F1
#
_cell.length_a   1.000
_cell.length_b   1.000
_cell.length_c   1.000
_cell.angle_alpha   90.00
_cell.angle_beta   90.00
_cell.angle_gamma   90.00
#
_symmetry.space_group_name_H-M   'P 1'
#
loop_
_entity.id
_entity.type
_entity.pdbx_description
1 polymer ?
#
loop_
_entity_poly.entity_id
_entity_poly.type
_entity_poly.pdbx_seq_one_letter_code
_entity_poly.pdbx_strand_id
1 'polypeptide(L)'
;MNLSVAQLRTPGLVARVAGILERTGIDPAQVELEITESATMREPDYIIRVLSDLKALGVSISIDDFGTGFSSLSYLRRLKVDELKIDKSFVRRMLSSPVD
;
A
#
# COMPACT_ATOMS: atom_id res chain seq x y z
N MET A 1 -7.62 -2.45 -6.36
CA MET A 1 -7.69 -3.91 -6.09
C MET A 1 -6.86 -4.22 -4.85
N ASN A 2 -7.33 -5.13 -4.00
CA ASN A 2 -6.66 -5.43 -2.73
C ASN A 2 -5.52 -6.43 -2.87
N LEU A 3 -4.38 -6.09 -2.27
CA LEU A 3 -3.17 -6.91 -2.19
C LEU A 3 -2.89 -7.26 -0.74
N SER A 4 -3.05 -8.54 -0.43
CA SER A 4 -2.69 -9.07 0.88
C SER A 4 -1.18 -9.08 1.10
N VAL A 5 -0.76 -9.09 2.37
CA VAL A 5 0.65 -9.22 2.78
C VAL A 5 1.32 -10.45 2.16
N ALA A 6 0.59 -11.57 2.11
CA ALA A 6 1.10 -12.82 1.55
C ALA A 6 1.37 -12.70 0.04
N GLN A 7 0.52 -11.98 -0.69
CA GLN A 7 0.71 -11.72 -2.12
C GLN A 7 1.88 -10.78 -2.37
N LEU A 8 2.05 -9.72 -1.58
CA LEU A 8 3.20 -8.81 -1.64
C LEU A 8 4.54 -9.53 -1.49
N ARG A 9 4.55 -10.62 -0.73
CA ARG A 9 5.73 -11.47 -0.49
C ARG A 9 5.89 -12.59 -1.51
N THR A 10 4.93 -12.75 -2.41
CA THR A 10 4.99 -13.82 -3.42
C THR A 10 6.07 -13.46 -4.45
N PRO A 11 7.11 -14.30 -4.61
CA PRO A 11 8.11 -14.08 -5.64
C PRO A 11 7.46 -13.94 -7.02
N GLY A 12 7.92 -12.97 -7.81
CA GLY A 12 7.40 -12.72 -9.14
C GLY A 12 6.06 -11.97 -9.19
N LEU A 13 5.56 -11.41 -8.07
CA LEU A 13 4.36 -10.57 -8.07
C LEU A 13 4.43 -9.47 -9.15
N VAL A 14 5.54 -8.73 -9.19
CA VAL A 14 5.74 -7.63 -10.16
C VAL A 14 5.60 -8.15 -11.60
N ALA A 15 6.31 -9.23 -11.93
CA ALA A 15 6.25 -9.85 -13.25
C ALA A 15 4.84 -10.33 -13.60
N ARG A 16 4.11 -10.88 -12.62
CA ARG A 16 2.72 -11.31 -12.80
C ARG A 16 1.79 -10.14 -13.07
N VAL A 17 1.94 -9.02 -12.35
CA VAL A 17 1.15 -7.80 -12.58
C VAL A 17 1.47 -7.24 -13.97
N ALA A 18 2.74 -7.12 -14.34
CA ALA A 18 3.17 -6.68 -15.65
C ALA A 18 2.54 -7.52 -16.78
N GLY A 19 2.62 -8.85 -16.68
CA GLY A 19 2.01 -9.74 -17.66
C GLY A 19 0.47 -9.73 -17.68
N ILE A 20 -0.19 -9.30 -16.60
CA ILE A 20 -1.65 -9.06 -16.60
C ILE A 20 -1.96 -7.76 -17.34
N LEU A 21 -1.24 -6.68 -17.05
CA LEU A 21 -1.42 -5.38 -17.73
C LEU A 21 -1.22 -5.53 -19.23
N GLU A 22 -0.13 -6.19 -19.65
CA GLU A 22 0.16 -6.43 -21.07
C GLU A 22 -0.93 -7.26 -21.76
N ARG A 23 -1.36 -8.38 -21.15
CA ARG A 23 -2.37 -9.27 -21.75
C ARG A 23 -3.75 -8.63 -21.82
N THR A 24 -4.08 -7.74 -20.89
CA THR A 24 -5.41 -7.10 -20.83
C THR A 24 -5.47 -5.79 -21.61
N GLY A 25 -4.33 -5.15 -21.87
CA GLY A 25 -4.26 -3.83 -22.48
C GLY A 25 -4.83 -2.72 -21.59
N ILE A 26 -5.04 -2.99 -20.30
CA ILE A 26 -5.49 -1.99 -19.34
C ILE A 26 -4.38 -0.96 -19.16
N ASP A 27 -4.74 0.32 -19.25
CA ASP A 27 -3.83 1.41 -18.89
C ASP A 27 -3.44 1.27 -17.41
N PRO A 28 -2.14 1.09 -17.10
CA PRO A 28 -1.68 0.96 -15.72
C PRO A 28 -2.13 2.12 -14.82
N ALA A 29 -2.27 3.33 -15.37
CA ALA A 29 -2.72 4.50 -14.62
C ALA A 29 -4.16 4.38 -14.10
N GLN A 30 -4.95 3.45 -14.63
CA GLN A 30 -6.31 3.14 -14.15
C GLN A 30 -6.32 2.02 -13.09
N VAL A 31 -5.17 1.44 -12.77
CA VAL A 31 -5.04 0.37 -11.78
C VAL A 31 -4.50 0.94 -10.48
N GLU A 32 -5.34 0.87 -9.45
CA GLU A 32 -4.93 1.11 -8.07
C GLU A 32 -4.69 -0.22 -7.34
N LEU A 33 -3.56 -0.32 -6.66
CA LEU A 33 -3.21 -1.41 -5.76
C LEU A 33 -3.34 -0.94 -4.31
N GLU A 34 -4.25 -1.55 -3.56
CA GLU A 34 -4.52 -1.21 -2.17
C GLU A 34 -3.85 -2.23 -1.25
N ILE A 35 -3.11 -1.75 -0.25
CA ILE A 35 -2.40 -2.58 0.73
C ILE A 35 -2.74 -2.11 2.15
N THR A 36 -2.83 -3.01 3.11
CA THR A 36 -3.10 -2.61 4.51
C THR A 36 -1.84 -2.08 5.19
N GLU A 37 -2.00 -1.23 6.19
CA GLU A 37 -0.90 -0.71 7.02
C GLU A 37 0.01 -1.86 7.53
N SER A 38 -0.59 -2.90 8.12
CA SER A 38 0.13 -4.04 8.69
C SER A 38 0.95 -4.83 7.67
N ALA A 39 0.58 -4.79 6.38
CA ALA A 39 1.33 -5.41 5.31
C ALA A 39 2.74 -4.82 5.16
N THR A 40 2.84 -3.52 5.43
CA THR A 40 4.07 -2.76 5.21
C THR A 40 5.06 -2.90 6.37
N MET A 41 4.62 -3.25 7.58
CA MET A 41 5.45 -3.12 8.79
C MET A 41 6.45 -4.25 9.03
N ARG A 42 6.23 -5.46 8.49
CA ARG A 42 7.03 -6.64 8.86
C ARG A 42 8.42 -6.71 8.22
N GLU A 43 8.60 -6.22 6.99
CA GLU A 43 9.85 -6.30 6.22
C GLU A 43 10.01 -5.06 5.32
N PRO A 44 10.33 -3.89 5.92
CA PRO A 44 10.14 -2.60 5.27
C PRO A 44 10.96 -2.44 3.98
N ASP A 45 12.23 -2.86 3.96
CA ASP A 45 13.08 -2.64 2.80
C ASP A 45 12.70 -3.51 1.59
N TYR A 46 12.25 -4.75 1.84
CA TYR A 46 11.73 -5.62 0.78
C TYR A 46 10.43 -5.05 0.20
N ILE A 47 9.50 -4.66 1.07
CA ILE A 47 8.22 -4.08 0.64
C ILE A 47 8.43 -2.80 -0.13
N ILE A 48 9.31 -1.90 0.33
CA ILE A 48 9.63 -0.65 -0.38
C ILE A 48 10.11 -0.94 -1.82
N ARG A 49 10.94 -1.98 -2.02
CA ARG A 49 11.39 -2.38 -3.36
C ARG A 49 10.23 -2.88 -4.22
N VAL A 50 9.43 -3.80 -3.70
CA VAL A 50 8.26 -4.33 -4.42
C VAL A 50 7.28 -3.22 -4.82
N LEU A 51 6.97 -2.29 -3.91
CA LEU A 51 6.09 -1.15 -4.21
C LEU A 51 6.72 -0.22 -5.25
N SER A 52 8.02 0.03 -5.18
CA SER A 52 8.73 0.84 -6.19
C SER A 52 8.67 0.19 -7.57
N ASP A 53 8.89 -1.12 -7.64
CA ASP A 53 8.84 -1.88 -8.89
C ASP A 53 7.42 -1.93 -9.48
N LEU A 54 6.41 -2.08 -8.62
CA LEU A 54 5.00 -1.99 -9.04
C LEU A 54 4.68 -0.60 -9.59
N LYS A 55 5.07 0.48 -8.90
CA LYS A 55 4.88 1.86 -9.40
C LYS A 55 5.59 2.10 -10.72
N ALA A 56 6.74 1.48 -10.95
CA ALA A 56 7.45 1.58 -12.22
C ALA A 56 6.66 0.99 -13.40
N LEU A 57 5.66 0.13 -13.14
CA LEU A 57 4.71 -0.34 -14.16
C LEU A 57 3.63 0.70 -14.50
N GLY A 58 3.54 1.81 -13.75
CA GLY A 58 2.56 2.88 -13.96
C GLY A 58 1.28 2.76 -13.13
N VAL A 59 1.19 1.79 -12.22
CA VAL A 59 0.03 1.63 -11.30
C VAL A 59 0.13 2.60 -10.11
N SER A 60 -1.01 2.99 -9.56
CA SER A 60 -1.07 3.72 -8.29
C SER A 60 -1.10 2.76 -7.10
N ILE A 61 -0.63 3.23 -5.95
CA ILE A 61 -0.62 2.46 -4.71
C ILE A 61 -1.28 3.27 -3.59
N SER A 62 -2.27 2.67 -2.93
CA SER A 62 -2.95 3.22 -1.76
C SER A 62 -2.68 2.36 -0.52
N ILE A 63 -2.55 2.99 0.66
CA ILE A 63 -2.50 2.31 1.95
C ILE A 63 -3.85 2.43 2.63
N ASP A 64 -4.40 1.29 3.05
CA ASP A 64 -5.66 1.19 3.80
C ASP A 64 -5.43 0.90 5.29
N ASP A 65 -6.48 1.14 6.08
CA ASP A 65 -6.55 0.93 7.52
C ASP A 65 -5.49 1.70 8.34
N PHE A 66 -5.02 2.86 7.84
CA PHE A 66 -4.00 3.64 8.54
C PHE A 66 -4.51 4.16 9.89
N GLY A 67 -3.71 3.94 10.94
CA GLY A 67 -4.03 4.34 12.31
C GLY A 67 -4.65 3.22 13.16
N THR A 68 -4.71 2.01 12.62
CA THR A 68 -5.08 0.79 13.38
C THR A 68 -3.86 0.14 14.07
N GLY A 69 -2.64 0.47 13.65
CA GLY A 69 -1.38 -0.03 14.19
C GLY A 69 -0.38 1.06 14.60
N PHE A 70 0.90 0.67 14.69
CA PHE A 70 2.02 1.52 15.12
C PHE A 70 2.88 2.01 13.93
N SER A 71 2.30 2.60 12.88
CA SER A 71 3.10 3.17 11.79
C SER A 71 3.53 4.63 12.04
N SER A 72 4.82 4.90 11.87
CA SER A 72 5.36 6.27 11.89
C SER A 72 5.12 6.98 10.56
N LEU A 73 4.76 8.27 10.58
CA LEU A 73 4.71 9.11 9.36
C LEU A 73 6.05 9.15 8.61
N SER A 74 7.17 9.04 9.34
CA SER A 74 8.51 8.93 8.74
C SER A 74 8.66 7.67 7.90
N TYR A 75 8.00 6.57 8.30
CA TYR A 75 7.97 5.34 7.53
C TYR A 75 7.10 5.46 6.28
N LEU A 76 5.91 6.06 6.42
CA LEU A 76 5.01 6.34 5.30
C LEU A 76 5.72 7.11 4.18
N ARG A 77 6.54 8.11 4.56
CA ARG A 77 7.32 8.92 3.60
C ARG A 77 8.31 8.09 2.78
N ARG A 78 8.79 6.95 3.28
CA ARG A 78 9.69 6.05 2.56
C ARG A 78 8.97 5.17 1.54
N LEU A 79 7.69 4.86 1.76
CA LEU A 79 6.89 3.99 0.88
C LEU A 79 6.49 4.67 -0.43
N LYS A 80 6.52 6.01 -0.50
CA LYS A 80 6.17 6.81 -1.70
C LYS A 80 4.82 6.42 -2.32
N VAL A 81 3.84 6.09 -1.49
CA VAL A 81 2.47 5.76 -1.93
C VAL A 81 1.73 7.00 -2.43
N ASP A 82 0.70 6.80 -3.24
CA ASP A 82 -0.08 7.87 -3.88
C ASP A 82 -1.25 8.32 -3.01
N GLU A 83 -1.80 7.40 -2.21
CA GLU A 83 -2.93 7.67 -1.33
C GLU A 83 -2.75 7.00 0.04
N LEU A 84 -3.24 7.69 1.07
CA LEU A 84 -3.36 7.17 2.43
C LEU A 84 -4.81 7.25 2.88
N LYS A 85 -5.43 6.10 3.13
CA LYS A 85 -6.79 5.97 3.65
C LYS A 85 -6.73 5.82 5.17
N ILE A 86 -7.26 6.82 5.88
CA ILE A 86 -7.29 6.84 7.34
C ILE A 86 -8.47 5.99 7.82
N ASP A 87 -8.21 5.07 8.75
CA ASP A 87 -9.26 4.24 9.31
C ASP A 87 -10.28 5.08 10.12
N LYS A 88 -11.56 4.73 9.99
CA LYS A 88 -12.64 5.43 10.68
C LYS A 88 -12.53 5.31 12.20
N SER A 89 -12.01 4.20 12.72
CA SER A 89 -11.84 4.04 14.18
C SER A 89 -10.74 4.97 14.71
N PHE A 90 -9.70 5.24 13.92
CA PHE A 90 -8.67 6.23 14.26
C PHE A 90 -9.26 7.63 14.38
N VAL A 91 -10.04 8.06 13.37
CA VAL A 91 -10.71 9.39 13.39
C VAL A 91 -11.65 9.50 14.59
N ARG A 92 -12.44 8.47 14.87
CA ARG A 92 -13.34 8.45 16.04
C ARG A 92 -12.59 8.60 17.35
N ARG A 93 -11.50 7.84 17.55
CA ARG A 93 -10.65 7.95 18.74
C ARG A 93 -10.08 9.36 18.89
N MET A 94 -9.58 9.95 17.80
CA MET A 94 -9.01 11.31 17.81
C MET A 94 -10.02 12.37 18.25
N LEU A 95 -11.30 12.20 17.89
CA LEU A 95 -12.36 13.14 18.26
C LEU A 95 -12.98 12.87 19.63
N SER A 96 -12.85 11.65 20.16
CA SER A 96 -13.40 11.25 21.47
C SER A 96 -12.40 11.36 22.61
N SER A 97 -11.10 11.35 22.32
CA SER A 97 -10.06 11.47 23.34
C SER A 97 -9.90 12.94 23.75
N PRO A 98 -9.80 13.24 25.06
CA PRO A 98 -9.39 14.57 25.50
C PRO A 98 -8.03 14.91 24.89
N VAL A 99 -7.85 16.15 24.49
CA VAL A 99 -6.52 16.68 24.15
C VAL A 99 -5.78 16.82 25.47
N ASP A 100 -4.69 16.07 25.65
CA ASP A 100 -3.70 16.37 26.70
C ASP A 100 -2.96 17.69 26.36
#